data_AF-A0A7W0XUX2-F1
#
_entry.id   AF-A0A7W0XUX2-F1
#
_cell.length_a   1.000
_cell.length_b   1.000
_cell.length_c   1.000
_cell.angle_alpha   90.00
_cell.angle_beta   90.00
_cell.angle_gamma   90.00
#
_symmetry.space_group_name_H-M   'P 1'
#
loop_
_entity.id
_entity.type
_entity.pdbx_description
1 polymer ?
#
loop_
_entity_poly.entity_id
_entity_poly.type
_entity_poly.pdbx_seq_one_letter_code
_entity_poly.pdbx_strand_id
1 'polypeptide(L)' 'MQMAVGCVTALLGLTDPAAIAAALVGDGVPIRGFGVRAADLEELFLGLTGEGFDVSG' A
#
# COMPACT_ATOMS: atom_id res chain seq x y z
N MET A 1 -12.64 -23.73 -5.63
CA MET A 1 -11.84 -23.23 -4.49
C MET A 1 -11.31 -21.86 -4.87
N GLN A 2 -12.00 -20.78 -4.47
CA GLN A 2 -11.57 -19.41 -4.76
C GLN A 2 -10.51 -19.02 -3.73
N MET A 3 -9.26 -18.80 -4.16
CA MET A 3 -8.24 -18.22 -3.29
C MET A 3 -8.52 -16.73 -3.19
N ALA A 4 -8.80 -16.24 -1.98
CA ALA A 4 -8.81 -14.80 -1.72
C ALA A 4 -7.39 -14.28 -1.97
N VAL A 5 -7.27 -13.27 -2.84
CA VAL A 5 -6.00 -12.58 -3.05
C VAL A 5 -5.76 -11.72 -1.81
N GLY A 6 -4.91 -12.20 -0.91
CA GLY A 6 -4.44 -11.41 0.23
C GLY A 6 -3.48 -10.32 -0.27
N CYS A 7 -3.67 -9.10 0.22
CA CYS A 7 -2.69 -8.02 0.07
C CYS A 7 -1.93 -7.83 1.39
N VAL A 8 -0.64 -7.52 1.30
CA VAL A 8 0.20 -7.13 2.42
C VAL A 8 0.68 -5.71 2.16
N THR A 9 0.57 -4.84 3.14
CA THR A 9 1.04 -3.45 3.07
C THR A 9 2.05 -3.18 4.18
N ALA A 10 2.99 -2.28 3.91
CA ALA A 10 4.00 -1.82 4.85
C ALA A 10 4.43 -0.40 4.52
N LEU A 11 5.05 0.29 5.48
CA LEU A 11 5.65 1.61 5.25
C LEU A 11 6.93 1.46 4.43
N LEU A 12 7.03 2.22 3.33
CA LEU A 12 8.19 2.18 2.43
C LEU A 12 9.44 2.83 3.04
N GLY A 13 9.26 3.91 3.81
CA GLY A 13 10.36 4.71 4.33
C GLY A 13 11.19 5.34 3.21
N LEU A 14 12.52 5.22 3.31
CA LEU A 14 13.48 5.70 2.29
C LEU A 14 13.99 4.57 1.38
N THR A 15 13.41 3.38 1.47
CA THR A 15 13.87 2.22 0.73
C THR A 15 13.42 2.30 -0.73
N ASP A 16 14.31 2.00 -1.66
CA ASP A 16 13.96 1.90 -3.07
C ASP A 16 12.95 0.75 -3.30
N PRO A 17 11.79 1.02 -3.93
CA PRO A 17 10.80 0.01 -4.30
C PRO A 17 11.37 -1.20 -5.03
N ALA A 18 12.32 -0.99 -5.95
CA ALA A 18 12.89 -2.09 -6.74
C ALA A 18 13.79 -3.00 -5.88
N ALA A 19 14.53 -2.43 -4.92
CA ALA A 19 15.30 -3.21 -3.96
C ALA A 19 14.43 -4.15 -3.10
N ILE A 20 13.24 -3.71 -2.70
CA ILE A 20 12.29 -4.56 -1.94
C ILE A 20 11.79 -5.70 -2.81
N ALA A 21 11.36 -5.41 -4.03
CA ALA A 21 10.88 -6.44 -4.95
C ALA A 21 11.97 -7.49 -5.24
N ALA A 22 13.21 -7.04 -5.43
CA ALA A 22 14.35 -7.93 -5.62
C ALA A 22 14.64 -8.81 -4.39
N ALA A 23 14.58 -8.25 -3.18
CA ALA A 23 14.78 -9.00 -1.94
C ALA A 23 13.70 -10.07 -1.74
N LEU A 24 12.42 -9.73 -1.95
CA LEU A 24 11.31 -10.70 -1.85
C LEU A 24 11.49 -11.87 -2.80
N VAL A 25 11.82 -11.60 -4.06
CA VAL A 25 12.05 -12.67 -5.05
C VAL A 25 13.31 -13.47 -4.71
N GLY A 26 14.38 -12.80 -4.25
CA GLY A 26 15.62 -13.45 -3.80
C GLY A 26 15.40 -14.40 -2.62
N ASP A 27 14.49 -14.05 -1.71
CA ASP A 27 14.10 -14.87 -0.56
C ASP A 27 13.03 -15.93 -0.89
N GLY A 28 12.65 -16.07 -2.16
CA GLY A 28 11.67 -17.06 -2.61
C GLY A 28 10.22 -16.71 -2.31
N VAL A 29 9.91 -15.44 -2.04
CA VAL A 29 8.55 -14.94 -1.82
C VAL A 29 7.92 -14.54 -3.16
N PRO A 30 6.94 -15.31 -3.67
CA PRO A 30 6.31 -15.01 -4.95
C PRO A 30 5.35 -13.83 -4.84
N ILE A 31 5.57 -12.79 -5.63
CA ILE A 31 4.68 -11.62 -5.75
C ILE A 31 4.02 -11.59 -7.13
N ARG A 32 2.70 -11.36 -7.18
CA ARG A 32 1.96 -11.17 -8.45
C ARG A 32 1.90 -9.71 -8.90
N GLY A 33 2.08 -8.79 -7.97
CA GLY A 33 2.07 -7.36 -8.21
C GLY A 33 2.75 -6.64 -7.05
N PHE A 34 3.38 -5.51 -7.36
CA PHE A 34 4.05 -4.65 -6.40
C PHE A 34 3.80 -3.19 -6.78
N GLY A 35 3.53 -2.35 -5.80
CA GLY A 35 3.25 -0.94 -6.06
C GLY A 35 3.34 -0.12 -4.78
N VAL A 36 3.80 1.12 -4.94
CA VAL A 36 3.77 2.14 -3.89
C VAL A 36 2.43 2.85 -3.97
N ARG A 37 1.76 3.00 -2.82
CA ARG A 37 0.56 3.81 -2.71
C ARG A 37 0.85 5.06 -1.90
N ALA A 38 0.45 6.20 -2.45
CA ALA A 38 0.27 7.39 -1.65
C ALA A 38 -1.14 7.32 -1.03
N ALA A 39 -1.26 7.78 0.21
CA ALA A 39 -2.57 8.04 0.79
C ALA A 39 -3.28 9.10 -0.05
N ASP A 40 -4.58 8.95 -0.24
CA ASP A 40 -5.35 10.02 -0.85
C ASP A 40 -5.59 11.17 0.14
N LEU A 41 -6.10 12.28 -0.38
CA LEU A 41 -6.29 13.48 0.44
C LEU A 41 -7.32 13.24 1.55
N GLU A 42 -8.34 12.42 1.28
CA GLU A 42 -9.40 12.11 2.23
C GLU A 42 -8.88 11.26 3.39
N GLU A 43 -8.10 10.21 3.13
CA GLU A 43 -7.41 9.40 4.13
C GLU A 43 -6.50 10.25 5.02
N LEU A 44 -5.74 11.18 4.42
CA LEU A 44 -4.88 12.09 5.17
C LEU A 44 -5.69 13.02 6.08
N PHE A 45 -6.81 13.55 5.59
CA PHE A 45 -7.64 14.49 6.32
C PHE A 45 -8.39 13.82 7.48
N LEU A 46 -8.95 12.63 7.22
CA LEU A 46 -9.55 11.79 8.25
C LEU A 46 -8.53 11.44 9.34
N GLY A 47 -7.30 11.07 8.96
CA GLY A 47 -6.22 10.77 9.89
C GLY A 47 -5.80 11.95 10.79
N LEU A 48 -5.94 13.19 10.31
CA LEU A 48 -5.57 14.39 11.06
C LEU A 48 -6.71 14.98 11.90
N THR A 49 -7.95 14.90 11.39
CA THR A 49 -9.10 15.63 11.96
C THR A 49 -10.12 14.73 12.64
N GLY A 50 -10.17 13.44 12.26
CA GLY A 50 -11.24 12.53 12.66
C GLY A 50 -12.53 12.69 11.86
N GLU A 51 -12.58 13.62 10.90
CA GLU A 51 -13.74 13.91 10.05
C GLU A 51 -13.39 13.62 8.58
N GLY A 52 -14.35 13.10 7.81
CA GLY A 52 -14.21 12.87 6.37
C GLY A 52 -14.42 14.15 5.54
N PHE A 53 -14.17 14.07 4.24
CA PHE A 53 -14.53 15.16 3.32
C PHE A 53 -16.02 15.09 2.97
N ASP A 54 -16.81 16.10 3.35
CA ASP A 54 -18.17 16.24 2.85
C ASP A 54 -18.15 16.96 1.49
N VAL A 55 -18.28 16.20 0.40
CA VAL A 55 -18.39 16.69 -0.97
C VAL A 55 -19.85 16.68 -1.40
N SER A 56 -20.71 17.35 -0.65
CA SER A 56 -22.09 17.62 -1.07
C SER A 56 -22.09 18.61 -2.25
N GLY A 57 -22.33 18.09 -3.46
CA GLY A 57 -22.32 18.84 -4.72
C GLY A 57 -23.54 19.71 -5.00
#